data_AF-A0A925Z5K6-F1
#
_entry.id   AF-A0A925Z5K6-F1
#
_cell.length_a   1.000
_cell.length_b   1.000
_cell.length_c   1.000
_cell.angle_alpha   90.00
_cell.angle_beta   90.00
_cell.angle_gamma   90.00
#
_symmetry.space_group_name_H-M   'P 1'
#
loop_
_entity.id
_entity.type
_entity.pdbx_description
1 polymer ?
#
loop_
_entity_poly.entity_id
_entity_poly.type
_entity_poly.pdbx_seq_one_letter_code
_entity_poly.pdbx_strand_id
1 'polypeptide(L)'
;MLETLTTKVNESLKGSFLEPKDAENVNTTERLISIAAGTYILYKGVKQIFSHPFIGLQEAAVGGILLYRGATGFCPIYNKIGKDSTDLQAIRISERFIVDRPRDEVYSFWRNFENLPRFMKHLHAVTELDETKSEWSANIPNDLLKIKWKAEITREEQNSYIGWQSLEGSMIDNAGKVEFSDAINGLGTELNVEINYFPPAGNIGRGVANLLNGLFEKMVREDITNFKHYVEGQEYQTYLSSQKQEV
;
A
#
# COMPACT_ATOMS: atom_id res chain seq x y z
N MET A 1 32.21 -18.64 -44.91
CA MET A 1 31.36 -19.68 -44.27
C MET A 1 31.30 -19.49 -42.75
N LEU A 2 32.45 -19.41 -42.06
CA LEU A 2 32.52 -19.13 -40.61
C LEU A 2 32.04 -17.71 -40.24
N GLU A 3 32.40 -16.68 -41.02
CA GLU A 3 31.91 -15.31 -40.80
C GLU A 3 30.40 -15.19 -40.94
N THR A 4 29.81 -15.91 -41.89
CA THR A 4 28.36 -15.91 -42.14
C THR A 4 27.58 -16.58 -41.00
N LEU A 5 28.20 -17.58 -40.34
CA LEU A 5 27.66 -18.25 -39.16
C LEU A 5 27.77 -17.36 -37.92
N THR A 6 28.90 -16.67 -37.72
CA THR A 6 29.04 -15.72 -36.59
C THR A 6 28.12 -14.52 -36.74
N THR A 7 27.91 -13.97 -37.95
CA THR A 7 26.94 -12.89 -38.17
C THR A 7 25.51 -13.37 -37.94
N LYS A 8 25.12 -14.55 -38.43
CA LYS A 8 23.78 -15.11 -38.19
C LYS A 8 23.52 -15.42 -36.71
N VAL A 9 24.52 -15.94 -36.00
CA VAL A 9 24.42 -16.17 -34.55
C VAL A 9 24.34 -14.85 -33.79
N ASN A 10 25.13 -13.84 -34.17
CA ASN A 10 25.13 -12.54 -33.51
C ASN A 10 23.84 -11.74 -33.79
N GLU A 11 23.27 -11.83 -34.99
CA GLU A 11 21.95 -11.26 -35.33
C GLU A 11 20.80 -12.04 -34.69
N SER A 12 20.87 -13.37 -34.63
CA SER A 12 19.88 -14.21 -33.93
C SER A 12 19.89 -13.98 -32.42
N LEU A 13 21.05 -13.66 -31.84
CA LEU A 13 21.18 -13.27 -30.44
C LEU A 13 20.65 -11.85 -30.22
N LYS A 14 20.91 -10.90 -31.13
CA LYS A 14 20.36 -9.53 -31.02
C LYS A 14 18.83 -9.48 -31.19
N GLY A 15 18.26 -10.30 -32.07
CA GLY A 15 16.82 -10.33 -32.35
C GLY A 15 15.98 -11.11 -31.33
N SER A 16 16.58 -11.93 -30.47
CA SER A 16 15.86 -12.71 -29.44
C SER A 16 16.13 -12.27 -28.01
N PHE A 17 17.21 -11.53 -27.75
CA PHE A 17 17.59 -11.08 -26.41
C PHE A 17 17.24 -9.61 -26.11
N LEU A 18 16.85 -8.81 -27.11
CA LEU A 18 16.62 -7.35 -26.96
C LEU A 18 15.31 -6.83 -27.57
N GLU A 19 14.40 -7.69 -28.01
CA GLU A 19 13.01 -7.25 -28.26
C GLU A 19 12.16 -7.58 -27.01
N PRO A 20 11.66 -6.58 -26.26
CA PRO A 20 10.68 -6.83 -25.21
C PRO A 20 9.35 -7.16 -25.89
N LYS A 21 9.17 -8.44 -26.18
CA LYS A 21 7.95 -8.99 -26.77
C LYS A 21 7.24 -9.82 -25.71
N ASP A 22 6.80 -9.11 -24.67
CA ASP A 22 5.77 -9.41 -23.67
C ASP A 22 5.86 -8.29 -22.63
N ALA A 23 4.73 -7.69 -22.22
CA ALA A 23 4.73 -6.61 -21.22
C ALA A 23 5.49 -7.06 -19.96
N GLU A 24 6.41 -6.24 -19.45
CA GLU A 24 7.05 -6.50 -18.16
C GLU A 24 5.95 -6.74 -17.13
N ASN A 25 5.99 -7.87 -16.40
CA ASN A 25 5.02 -8.18 -15.34
C ASN A 25 5.69 -8.26 -13.96
N VAL A 26 6.96 -7.86 -13.89
CA VAL A 26 7.79 -7.83 -12.69
C VAL A 26 8.37 -6.43 -12.52
N ASN A 27 8.00 -5.74 -11.44
CA ASN A 27 8.55 -4.41 -11.15
C ASN A 27 10.06 -4.39 -10.87
N THR A 28 10.64 -3.19 -10.91
CA THR A 28 12.08 -2.93 -10.77
C THR A 28 12.72 -3.55 -9.51
N THR A 29 12.02 -3.62 -8.38
CA THR A 29 12.66 -4.17 -7.17
C THR A 29 12.56 -5.68 -7.09
N GLU A 30 11.44 -6.27 -7.49
CA GLU A 30 11.39 -7.72 -7.67
C GLU A 30 12.45 -8.18 -8.67
N ARG A 31 12.76 -7.37 -9.69
CA ARG A 31 13.88 -7.61 -10.61
C ARG A 31 15.23 -7.57 -9.88
N LEU A 32 15.51 -6.53 -9.09
CA LEU A 32 16.77 -6.41 -8.33
C LEU A 32 16.96 -7.55 -7.32
N ILE A 33 15.92 -7.93 -6.59
CA ILE A 33 15.95 -9.07 -5.66
C ILE A 33 16.22 -10.37 -6.42
N SER A 34 15.55 -10.57 -7.57
CA SER A 34 15.78 -11.75 -8.42
C SER A 34 17.21 -11.81 -8.94
N ILE A 35 17.83 -10.67 -9.27
CA ILE A 35 19.24 -10.59 -9.67
C ILE A 35 20.15 -10.98 -8.50
N ALA A 36 19.96 -10.39 -7.33
CA ALA A 36 20.80 -10.65 -6.16
C ALA A 36 20.70 -12.12 -5.69
N ALA A 37 19.47 -12.62 -5.50
CA ALA A 37 19.22 -14.01 -5.11
C ALA A 37 19.65 -14.99 -6.20
N GLY A 38 19.35 -14.69 -7.47
CA GLY A 38 19.74 -15.52 -8.61
C GLY A 38 21.26 -15.64 -8.75
N THR A 39 21.99 -14.55 -8.57
CA THR A 39 23.47 -14.55 -8.57
C THR A 39 24.03 -15.42 -7.45
N TYR A 40 23.51 -15.26 -6.22
CA TYR A 40 23.97 -16.04 -5.08
C TYR A 40 23.70 -17.54 -5.23
N ILE A 41 22.46 -17.91 -5.61
CA ILE A 41 22.05 -19.30 -5.80
C ILE A 41 22.81 -19.93 -6.97
N LEU A 42 22.98 -19.23 -8.09
CA LEU A 42 23.74 -19.71 -9.23
C LEU A 42 25.21 -19.97 -8.85
N TYR A 43 25.84 -19.03 -8.14
CA TYR A 43 27.22 -19.18 -7.66
C TYR A 43 27.37 -20.41 -6.76
N LYS A 44 26.45 -20.60 -5.81
CA LYS A 44 26.43 -21.77 -4.94
C LYS A 44 26.26 -23.06 -5.74
N GLY A 45 25.30 -23.11 -6.65
CA GLY A 45 25.02 -24.27 -7.49
C GLY A 45 26.20 -24.68 -8.37
N VAL A 46 26.87 -23.70 -8.99
CA VAL A 46 28.08 -23.93 -9.79
C VAL A 46 29.22 -24.50 -8.95
N LYS A 47 29.44 -23.98 -7.73
CA LYS A 47 30.43 -24.55 -6.81
C LYS A 47 30.06 -25.96 -6.35
N GLN A 48 28.79 -26.19 -6.05
CA GLN A 48 28.29 -27.46 -5.53
C GLN A 48 28.28 -28.56 -6.60
N ILE A 49 28.25 -28.21 -7.89
CA ILE A 49 28.17 -29.15 -9.01
C ILE A 49 29.32 -30.19 -9.00
N PHE A 50 30.49 -29.79 -8.49
CA PHE A 50 31.67 -30.67 -8.41
C PHE A 50 31.59 -31.72 -7.30
N SER A 51 30.78 -31.47 -6.26
CA SER A 51 30.61 -32.39 -5.12
C SER A 51 29.27 -33.11 -5.14
N HIS A 52 28.21 -32.44 -5.58
CA HIS A 52 26.84 -32.95 -5.64
C HIS A 52 26.16 -32.50 -6.94
N PRO A 53 26.39 -33.21 -8.06
CA PRO A 53 26.02 -32.72 -9.40
C PRO A 53 24.52 -32.49 -9.58
N PHE A 54 23.65 -33.36 -9.04
CA PHE A 54 22.20 -33.20 -9.14
C PHE A 54 21.68 -31.97 -8.36
N ILE A 55 22.16 -31.77 -7.14
CA ILE A 55 21.76 -30.63 -6.29
C ILE A 55 22.30 -29.32 -6.89
N GLY A 56 23.58 -29.33 -7.31
CA GLY A 56 24.20 -28.16 -7.94
C GLY A 56 23.51 -27.74 -9.24
N LEU A 57 23.07 -28.69 -10.06
CA LEU A 57 22.33 -28.40 -11.30
C LEU A 57 20.95 -27.79 -11.02
N GLN A 58 20.22 -28.28 -10.01
CA GLN A 58 18.93 -27.72 -9.60
C GLN A 58 19.10 -26.28 -9.08
N GLU A 59 20.08 -26.04 -8.20
CA GLU A 59 20.39 -24.69 -7.71
C GLU A 59 20.80 -23.77 -8.86
N ALA A 60 21.68 -24.22 -9.77
CA ALA A 60 22.07 -23.43 -10.93
C ALA A 60 20.88 -23.08 -11.83
N ALA A 61 19.94 -24.02 -12.04
CA ALA A 61 18.73 -23.77 -12.80
C ALA A 61 17.81 -22.74 -12.12
N VAL A 62 17.59 -22.84 -10.81
CA VAL A 62 16.82 -21.86 -10.02
C VAL A 62 17.48 -20.48 -10.11
N GLY A 63 18.80 -20.41 -9.94
CA GLY A 63 19.56 -19.17 -10.07
C GLY A 63 19.42 -18.54 -11.47
N GLY A 64 19.54 -19.34 -12.52
CA GLY A 64 19.36 -18.91 -13.91
C GLY A 64 17.95 -18.37 -14.20
N ILE A 65 16.90 -19.03 -13.70
CA ILE A 65 15.52 -18.56 -13.85
C ILE A 65 15.31 -17.22 -13.14
N LEU A 66 15.86 -17.04 -11.93
CA LEU A 66 15.78 -15.76 -11.21
C LEU A 66 16.53 -14.64 -11.94
N LEU A 67 17.71 -14.93 -12.50
CA LEU A 67 18.45 -13.96 -13.32
C LEU A 67 17.68 -13.59 -14.58
N TYR A 68 17.08 -14.55 -15.28
CA TYR A 68 16.22 -14.29 -16.43
C TYR A 68 15.03 -13.39 -16.05
N ARG A 69 14.33 -13.73 -14.96
CA ARG A 69 13.22 -12.91 -14.41
C ARG A 69 13.69 -11.48 -14.09
N GLY A 70 14.87 -11.33 -13.50
CA GLY A 70 15.42 -10.04 -13.14
C GLY A 70 15.84 -9.18 -14.33
N ALA A 71 16.52 -9.78 -15.31
CA ALA A 71 17.01 -9.10 -16.51
C ALA A 71 15.85 -8.65 -17.40
N THR A 72 14.90 -9.56 -17.67
CA THR A 72 13.81 -9.32 -18.63
C THR A 72 12.62 -8.58 -18.02
N GLY A 73 12.44 -8.61 -16.69
CA GLY A 73 11.21 -8.10 -16.07
C GLY A 73 9.99 -8.98 -16.35
N PHE A 74 10.18 -10.19 -16.88
CA PHE A 74 9.11 -11.11 -17.20
C PHE A 74 9.20 -12.39 -16.37
N CYS A 75 8.04 -12.81 -15.86
CA CYS A 75 7.89 -14.08 -15.17
C CYS A 75 6.70 -14.86 -15.73
N PRO A 76 6.94 -16.06 -16.31
CA PRO A 76 5.87 -16.90 -16.84
C PRO A 76 4.84 -17.31 -15.80
N ILE A 77 5.23 -17.47 -14.53
CA ILE A 77 4.32 -17.82 -13.44
C ILE A 77 3.32 -16.67 -13.20
N TYR A 78 3.81 -15.43 -13.18
CA TYR A 78 2.99 -14.23 -12.99
C TYR A 78 1.98 -14.07 -14.13
N ASN A 79 2.43 -14.24 -15.37
CA ASN A 79 1.57 -14.22 -16.55
C ASN A 79 0.46 -15.30 -16.47
N LYS A 80 0.81 -16.52 -16.05
CA LYS A 80 -0.16 -17.62 -15.91
C LYS A 80 -1.23 -17.39 -14.85
N ILE A 81 -0.90 -16.69 -13.77
CA ILE A 81 -1.85 -16.40 -12.69
C ILE A 81 -2.49 -15.02 -12.81
N GLY A 82 -2.24 -14.30 -13.92
CA GLY A 82 -2.75 -12.94 -14.12
C GLY A 82 -2.18 -11.93 -13.13
N LYS A 83 -1.04 -12.21 -12.50
CA LYS A 83 -0.36 -11.28 -11.59
C LYS A 83 0.55 -10.37 -12.39
N ASP A 84 0.38 -9.07 -12.23
CA ASP A 84 1.29 -8.06 -12.74
C ASP A 84 1.74 -7.21 -11.54
N SER A 85 3.05 -7.20 -11.24
CA SER A 85 3.57 -6.35 -10.17
C SER A 85 3.99 -4.95 -10.64
N THR A 86 3.85 -4.66 -11.94
CA THR A 86 4.04 -3.32 -12.53
C THR A 86 2.79 -2.45 -12.42
N ASP A 87 1.61 -3.06 -12.37
CA ASP A 87 0.34 -2.41 -12.10
C ASP A 87 0.16 -2.17 -10.60
N LEU A 88 0.34 -0.92 -10.15
CA LEU A 88 0.07 -0.53 -8.77
C LEU A 88 -1.44 -0.46 -8.59
N GLN A 89 -2.04 -1.50 -7.99
CA GLN A 89 -3.46 -1.45 -7.63
C GLN A 89 -3.67 -0.68 -6.34
N ALA A 90 -4.65 0.23 -6.34
CA ALA A 90 -5.11 0.88 -5.12
C ALA A 90 -5.65 -0.17 -4.15
N ILE A 91 -5.25 -0.07 -2.89
CA ILE A 91 -5.84 -0.88 -1.82
C ILE A 91 -7.12 -0.19 -1.38
N ARG A 92 -8.25 -0.89 -1.51
CA ARG A 92 -9.56 -0.44 -1.06
C ARG A 92 -9.94 -1.13 0.24
N ILE A 93 -10.19 -0.32 1.26
CA ILE A 93 -10.73 -0.75 2.54
C ILE A 93 -12.15 -0.19 2.65
N SER A 94 -13.10 -1.06 3.00
CA SER A 94 -14.49 -0.68 3.22
C SER A 94 -14.98 -1.40 4.46
N GLU A 95 -15.41 -0.62 5.46
CA GLU A 95 -15.88 -1.13 6.74
C GLU A 95 -17.18 -0.43 7.09
N ARG A 96 -18.13 -1.19 7.64
CA ARG A 96 -19.44 -0.72 8.05
C ARG A 96 -19.75 -1.21 9.44
N PHE A 97 -20.14 -0.31 10.32
CA PHE A 97 -20.42 -0.62 11.72
C PHE A 97 -21.34 0.43 12.34
N ILE A 98 -21.93 0.07 13.49
CA ILE A 98 -22.82 0.96 14.25
C ILE A 98 -22.12 1.37 15.54
N VAL A 99 -22.21 2.65 15.90
CA VAL A 99 -21.75 3.21 17.17
C VAL A 99 -22.91 3.74 18.00
N ASP A 100 -22.86 3.56 19.32
CA ASP A 100 -23.90 3.99 20.25
C ASP A 100 -23.77 5.47 20.65
N ARG A 101 -23.82 6.34 19.63
CA ARG A 101 -23.70 7.80 19.78
C ARG A 101 -24.60 8.56 18.80
N PRO A 102 -25.11 9.75 19.18
CA PRO A 102 -25.86 10.62 18.27
C PRO A 102 -25.07 10.97 17.01
N ARG A 103 -25.76 11.03 15.87
CA ARG A 103 -25.14 11.22 14.55
C ARG A 103 -24.42 12.56 14.42
N ASP A 104 -24.96 13.61 15.00
CA ASP A 104 -24.37 14.94 15.03
C ASP A 104 -23.06 14.97 15.84
N GLU A 105 -23.01 14.28 16.97
CA GLU A 105 -21.76 14.12 17.75
C GLU A 105 -20.70 13.37 16.95
N VAL A 106 -21.07 12.22 16.37
CA VAL A 106 -20.18 11.36 15.58
C VAL A 106 -19.64 12.11 14.35
N TYR A 107 -20.52 12.80 13.63
CA TYR A 107 -20.16 13.62 12.48
C TYR A 107 -19.20 14.74 12.88
N SER A 108 -19.53 15.51 13.92
CA SER A 108 -18.71 16.65 14.35
C SER A 108 -17.34 16.20 14.82
N PHE A 109 -17.24 15.05 15.51
CA PHE A 109 -15.96 14.47 15.90
C PHE A 109 -15.12 14.08 14.70
N TRP A 110 -15.70 13.42 13.69
CA TRP A 110 -14.99 12.97 12.49
C TRP A 110 -14.59 14.16 11.59
N ARG A 111 -15.44 15.18 11.50
CA ARG A 111 -15.23 16.37 10.66
C ARG A 111 -14.00 17.15 11.05
N ASN A 112 -13.66 17.17 12.34
CA ASN A 112 -12.37 17.68 12.80
C ASN A 112 -11.31 16.59 12.56
N PHE A 113 -10.55 16.70 11.47
CA PHE A 113 -9.59 15.66 11.10
C PHE A 113 -8.43 15.53 12.09
N GLU A 114 -8.18 16.52 12.95
CA GLU A 114 -7.18 16.42 14.02
C GLU A 114 -7.56 15.36 15.08
N ASN A 115 -8.81 14.91 15.09
CA ASN A 115 -9.26 13.82 15.94
C ASN A 115 -8.89 12.42 15.42
N LEU A 116 -8.60 12.26 14.12
CA LEU A 116 -8.34 10.94 13.51
C LEU A 116 -7.19 10.17 14.19
N PRO A 117 -6.03 10.78 14.54
CA PRO A 117 -4.95 10.08 15.24
C PRO A 117 -5.32 9.51 16.62
N ARG A 118 -6.45 9.92 17.21
CA ARG A 118 -6.91 9.40 18.52
C ARG A 118 -7.28 7.92 18.42
N PHE A 119 -7.82 7.49 17.28
CA PHE A 119 -8.26 6.11 17.04
C PHE A 119 -7.55 5.45 15.85
N MET A 120 -7.00 6.22 14.91
CA MET A 120 -6.16 5.73 13.82
C MET A 120 -4.68 5.77 14.19
N LYS A 121 -4.17 4.70 14.81
CA LYS A 121 -2.80 4.63 15.35
C LYS A 121 -1.71 4.71 14.28
N HIS A 122 -2.01 4.41 13.02
CA HIS A 122 -1.06 4.61 11.92
C HIS A 122 -0.78 6.10 11.65
N LEU A 123 -1.72 6.99 11.98
CA LEU A 123 -1.54 8.43 11.85
C LEU A 123 -0.75 8.96 13.05
N HIS A 124 0.31 9.70 12.76
CA HIS A 124 1.07 10.41 13.79
C HIS A 124 0.38 11.72 14.17
N ALA A 125 -0.05 12.50 13.17
CA ALA A 125 -0.75 13.75 13.36
C ALA A 125 -1.52 14.14 12.10
N VAL A 126 -2.62 14.85 12.28
CA VAL A 126 -3.32 15.61 11.23
C VAL A 126 -3.45 17.04 11.74
N THR A 127 -3.16 18.01 10.89
CA THR A 127 -3.22 19.44 11.20
C THR A 127 -4.07 20.13 10.15
N GLU A 128 -5.15 20.79 10.58
CA GLU A 128 -5.99 21.56 9.65
C GLU A 128 -5.25 22.85 9.25
N LEU A 129 -5.15 23.08 7.93
CA LEU A 129 -4.49 24.25 7.36
C LEU A 129 -5.52 25.36 7.08
N ASP A 130 -6.70 24.98 6.65
CA ASP A 130 -7.87 25.83 6.43
C ASP A 130 -9.15 24.97 6.54
N GLU A 131 -10.32 25.54 6.19
CA GLU A 131 -11.62 24.87 6.28
C GLU A 131 -11.69 23.54 5.53
N THR A 132 -10.90 23.37 4.46
CA THR A 132 -10.96 22.19 3.58
C THR A 132 -9.67 21.41 3.52
N LYS A 133 -8.52 22.03 3.80
CA LYS A 133 -7.19 21.44 3.62
C LYS A 133 -6.55 21.08 4.94
N SER A 134 -5.80 19.99 4.92
CA SER A 134 -5.08 19.48 6.09
C SER A 134 -3.74 18.87 5.68
N GLU A 135 -2.75 18.94 6.57
CA GLU A 135 -1.49 18.21 6.46
C GLU A 135 -1.53 16.97 7.37
N TRP A 136 -1.26 15.82 6.79
CA TRP A 136 -1.32 14.53 7.44
C TRP A 136 0.08 13.95 7.55
N SER A 137 0.32 13.21 8.62
CA SER A 137 1.55 12.47 8.81
C SER A 137 1.26 11.09 9.40
N ALA A 138 1.96 10.07 8.90
CA ALA A 138 1.82 8.70 9.35
C ALA A 138 3.20 8.08 9.61
N ASN A 139 3.22 7.12 10.53
CA ASN A 139 4.38 6.28 10.75
C ASN A 139 4.14 4.95 10.04
N ILE A 140 5.08 4.55 9.19
CA ILE A 140 5.10 3.19 8.65
C ILE A 140 5.49 2.23 9.79
N PRO A 141 4.96 0.99 9.83
CA PRO A 141 5.36 -0.03 10.80
C PRO A 141 6.86 -0.02 11.15
N ASN A 142 7.17 -0.12 12.45
CA ASN A 142 8.51 -0.05 13.05
C ASN A 142 9.23 1.32 12.94
N ASP A 143 8.47 2.42 12.78
CA ASP A 143 9.00 3.79 12.69
C ASP A 143 10.09 3.98 11.61
N LEU A 144 10.10 3.11 10.60
CA LEU A 144 11.13 3.08 9.55
C LEU A 144 11.12 4.34 8.69
N LEU A 145 9.95 4.98 8.56
CA LEU A 145 9.77 6.20 7.78
C LEU A 145 8.57 6.99 8.30
N LYS A 146 8.74 8.31 8.37
CA LYS A 146 7.64 9.27 8.51
C LYS A 146 7.23 9.76 7.13
N ILE A 147 5.98 9.53 6.79
CA ILE A 147 5.38 10.02 5.55
C ILE A 147 4.47 11.20 5.87
N LYS A 148 4.48 12.19 5.00
CA LYS A 148 3.67 13.40 5.07
C LYS A 148 2.98 13.67 3.75
N TRP A 149 1.73 14.09 3.80
CA TRP A 149 1.00 14.49 2.61
C TRP A 149 -0.04 15.55 2.97
N LYS A 150 -0.57 16.23 1.96
CA LYS A 150 -1.68 17.17 2.15
C LYS A 150 -2.93 16.56 1.54
N ALA A 151 -4.06 16.80 2.17
CA ALA A 151 -5.36 16.37 1.70
C ALA A 151 -6.35 17.55 1.71
N GLU A 152 -7.40 17.41 0.92
CA GLU A 152 -8.53 18.33 0.87
C GLU A 152 -9.85 17.59 0.97
N ILE A 153 -10.84 18.21 1.62
CA ILE A 153 -12.24 17.77 1.61
C ILE A 153 -12.82 18.10 0.23
N THR A 154 -13.33 17.10 -0.46
CA THR A 154 -13.88 17.21 -1.82
C THR A 154 -15.40 17.32 -1.83
N ARG A 155 -16.06 16.79 -0.80
CA ARG A 155 -17.51 16.88 -0.61
C ARG A 155 -17.83 16.80 0.87
N GLU A 156 -18.75 17.65 1.29
CA GLU A 156 -19.24 17.70 2.66
C GLU A 156 -20.75 17.88 2.65
N GLU A 157 -21.45 17.03 3.41
CA GLU A 157 -22.87 17.20 3.72
C GLU A 157 -23.04 16.99 5.22
N GLN A 158 -23.52 18.04 5.88
CA GLN A 158 -23.66 18.07 7.33
C GLN A 158 -24.40 16.83 7.85
N ASN A 159 -23.80 16.14 8.80
CA ASN A 159 -24.34 14.94 9.44
C ASN A 159 -24.59 13.72 8.52
N SER A 160 -24.17 13.74 7.25
CA SER A 160 -24.43 12.62 6.32
C SER A 160 -23.20 12.16 5.54
N TYR A 161 -22.27 13.05 5.18
CA TYR A 161 -21.18 12.71 4.28
C TYR A 161 -19.94 13.58 4.48
N ILE A 162 -18.76 12.96 4.49
CA ILE A 162 -17.47 13.64 4.31
C ILE A 162 -16.64 12.83 3.33
N GLY A 163 -16.18 13.46 2.26
CA GLY A 163 -15.24 12.89 1.29
C GLY A 163 -13.97 13.73 1.20
N TRP A 164 -12.82 13.08 1.08
CA TRP A 164 -11.52 13.73 1.00
C TRP A 164 -10.59 13.02 0.01
N GLN A 165 -9.57 13.75 -0.45
CA GLN A 165 -8.51 13.22 -1.29
C GLN A 165 -7.17 13.91 -1.01
N SER A 166 -6.05 13.24 -1.25
CA SER A 166 -4.72 13.83 -1.27
C SER A 166 -4.59 14.87 -2.39
N LEU A 167 -3.85 15.95 -2.14
CA LEU A 167 -3.50 16.92 -3.17
C LEU A 167 -2.51 16.32 -4.19
N GLU A 168 -2.54 16.85 -5.42
CA GLU A 168 -1.60 16.47 -6.48
C GLU A 168 -0.14 16.61 -6.02
N GLY A 169 0.69 15.60 -6.35
CA GLY A 169 2.10 15.55 -5.96
C GLY A 169 2.35 15.18 -4.50
N SER A 170 1.32 14.75 -3.76
CA SER A 170 1.47 14.16 -2.44
C SER A 170 2.31 12.88 -2.48
N MET A 171 3.04 12.60 -1.38
CA MET A 171 3.84 11.36 -1.29
C MET A 171 2.98 10.09 -1.22
N ILE A 172 1.69 10.23 -0.90
CA ILE A 172 0.70 9.17 -0.90
C ILE A 172 -0.51 9.69 -1.65
N ASP A 173 -0.93 8.94 -2.66
CA ASP A 173 -2.24 9.11 -3.27
C ASP A 173 -3.26 8.40 -2.39
N ASN A 174 -4.10 9.17 -1.70
CA ASN A 174 -5.17 8.66 -0.86
C ASN A 174 -6.50 9.35 -1.18
N ALA A 175 -7.58 8.61 -0.98
CA ALA A 175 -8.93 9.14 -1.02
C ALA A 175 -9.78 8.37 -0.04
N GLY A 176 -10.75 9.03 0.57
CA GLY A 176 -11.67 8.36 1.45
C GLY A 176 -13.00 9.06 1.54
N LYS A 177 -13.96 8.33 2.09
CA LYS A 177 -15.26 8.87 2.48
C LYS A 177 -15.75 8.21 3.75
N VAL A 178 -16.59 8.94 4.45
CA VAL A 178 -17.42 8.42 5.53
C VAL A 178 -18.84 8.89 5.30
N GLU A 179 -19.77 7.95 5.37
CA GLU A 179 -21.20 8.20 5.30
C GLU A 179 -21.81 7.92 6.67
N PHE A 180 -22.73 8.78 7.10
CA PHE A 180 -23.38 8.71 8.41
C PHE A 180 -24.89 8.59 8.23
N SER A 181 -25.50 7.61 8.88
CA SER A 181 -26.96 7.44 8.93
C SER A 181 -27.41 7.04 10.32
N ASP A 182 -28.66 7.36 10.66
CA ASP A 182 -29.25 6.88 11.91
C ASP A 182 -29.33 5.34 11.86
N ALA A 183 -28.98 4.67 12.96
CA ALA A 183 -29.08 3.22 13.04
C ALA A 183 -30.55 2.77 12.92
N ILE A 184 -30.80 1.55 12.41
CA ILE A 184 -32.16 1.03 12.15
C ILE A 184 -33.05 1.03 13.40
N ASN A 185 -32.46 0.79 14.57
CA ASN A 185 -33.15 0.81 15.87
C ASN A 185 -33.42 2.24 16.40
N GLY A 186 -33.02 3.29 15.68
CA GLY A 186 -33.09 4.69 16.10
C GLY A 186 -32.12 5.05 17.22
N LEU A 187 -31.23 4.15 17.61
CA LEU A 187 -30.26 4.32 18.69
C LEU A 187 -28.85 4.18 18.13
N GLY A 188 -28.16 5.31 18.03
CA GLY A 188 -26.80 5.38 17.52
C GLY A 188 -26.70 5.72 16.03
N THR A 189 -25.51 5.56 15.49
CA THR A 189 -25.14 5.97 14.13
C THR A 189 -24.51 4.80 13.39
N GLU A 190 -25.01 4.49 12.20
CA GLU A 190 -24.34 3.61 11.24
C GLU A 190 -23.33 4.43 10.44
N LEU A 191 -22.09 3.93 10.37
CA LEU A 191 -21.02 4.49 9.54
C LEU A 191 -20.70 3.53 8.40
N ASN A 192 -20.52 4.08 7.20
CA ASN A 192 -19.87 3.41 6.08
C ASN A 192 -18.58 4.16 5.74
N VAL A 193 -17.44 3.54 6.03
CA VAL A 193 -16.12 4.14 5.81
C VAL A 193 -15.46 3.44 4.64
N GLU A 194 -14.99 4.21 3.67
CA GLU A 194 -14.20 3.69 2.56
C GLU A 194 -12.91 4.49 2.42
N ILE A 195 -11.78 3.79 2.33
CA ILE A 195 -10.46 4.39 2.12
C ILE A 195 -9.80 3.66 0.96
N ASN A 196 -9.34 4.42 -0.03
CA ASN A 196 -8.54 3.96 -1.14
C ASN A 196 -7.18 4.64 -1.05
N TYR A 197 -6.10 3.88 -1.16
CA TYR A 197 -4.77 4.46 -1.21
C TYR A 197 -3.83 3.64 -2.07
N PHE A 198 -2.82 4.31 -2.59
CA PHE A 198 -1.67 3.66 -3.19
C PHE A 198 -0.56 3.62 -2.13
N PRO A 199 -0.07 2.42 -1.77
CA PRO A 199 1.07 2.31 -0.84
C PRO A 199 2.23 3.17 -1.34
N PRO A 200 2.93 3.90 -0.45
CA PRO A 200 4.00 4.80 -0.85
C PRO A 200 5.10 4.04 -1.61
N ALA A 201 5.31 4.40 -2.87
CA ALA A 201 6.35 3.85 -3.73
C ALA A 201 7.47 4.89 -3.93
N GLY A 202 8.27 5.17 -2.89
CA GLY A 202 9.34 6.18 -2.99
C GLY A 202 10.44 6.10 -1.91
N ASN A 203 11.69 6.26 -2.34
CA ASN A 203 13.00 6.26 -1.63
C ASN A 203 13.40 5.05 -0.77
N ILE A 204 12.45 4.24 -0.30
CA ILE A 204 12.73 2.89 0.17
C ILE A 204 12.62 1.98 -1.05
N GLY A 205 13.61 1.13 -1.33
CA GLY A 205 13.57 0.24 -2.50
C GLY A 205 12.19 -0.40 -2.66
N ARG A 206 11.55 -0.23 -3.83
CA ARG A 206 10.13 -0.52 -4.14
C ARG A 206 9.68 -1.97 -3.86
N GLY A 207 10.56 -2.84 -3.38
CA GLY A 207 10.31 -4.24 -3.03
C GLY A 207 10.01 -4.45 -1.56
N VAL A 208 10.20 -3.45 -0.69
CA VAL A 208 9.71 -3.49 0.69
C VAL A 208 8.22 -3.10 0.76
N ALA A 209 7.75 -2.27 -0.17
CA ALA A 209 6.35 -1.84 -0.24
C ALA A 209 5.37 -3.03 -0.32
N ASN A 210 5.62 -4.01 -1.20
CA ASN A 210 4.72 -5.17 -1.38
C ASN A 210 4.55 -6.06 -0.13
N LEU A 211 5.58 -6.16 0.74
CA LEU A 211 5.49 -6.91 2.00
C LEU A 211 4.71 -6.11 3.07
N LEU A 212 4.83 -4.78 3.03
CA LEU A 212 4.13 -3.89 3.93
C LEU A 212 2.65 -3.72 3.57
N ASN A 213 2.25 -3.95 2.32
CA ASN A 213 0.86 -3.77 1.86
C ASN A 213 -0.16 -4.53 2.74
N GLY A 214 0.05 -5.82 3.00
CA GLY A 214 -0.90 -6.61 3.80
C GLY A 214 -0.90 -6.22 5.28
N LEU A 215 0.25 -5.83 5.83
CA LEU A 215 0.35 -5.34 7.22
C LEU A 215 -0.31 -3.97 7.36
N PHE A 216 -0.13 -3.09 6.38
CA PHE A 216 -0.67 -1.75 6.37
C PHE A 216 -2.19 -1.76 6.11
N GLU A 217 -2.67 -2.61 5.19
CA GLU A 217 -4.11 -2.83 5.00
C GLU A 217 -4.77 -3.28 6.30
N LYS A 218 -4.18 -4.28 6.97
CA LYS A 218 -4.68 -4.77 8.26
C LYS A 218 -4.70 -3.67 9.33
N MET A 219 -3.62 -2.89 9.41
CA MET A 219 -3.50 -1.78 10.35
C MET A 219 -4.57 -0.71 10.13
N VAL A 220 -4.76 -0.26 8.88
CA VAL A 220 -5.78 0.76 8.55
C VAL A 220 -7.19 0.23 8.83
N ARG A 221 -7.45 -1.05 8.53
CA ARG A 221 -8.72 -1.70 8.84
C ARG A 221 -8.98 -1.75 10.35
N GLU A 222 -7.99 -2.19 11.12
CA GLU A 222 -8.06 -2.21 12.59
C GLU A 222 -8.36 -0.81 13.13
N ASP A 223 -7.68 0.22 12.62
CA ASP A 223 -7.88 1.61 13.00
C ASP A 223 -9.29 2.13 12.72
N ILE A 224 -9.89 1.78 11.57
CA ILE A 224 -11.30 2.12 11.29
C ILE A 224 -12.22 1.43 12.30
N THR A 225 -11.99 0.15 12.61
CA THR A 225 -12.81 -0.57 13.60
C THR A 225 -12.60 -0.08 15.03
N ASN A 226 -11.42 0.45 15.36
CA ASN A 226 -11.10 1.04 16.65
C ASN A 226 -11.90 2.32 16.93
N PHE A 227 -12.45 2.97 15.90
CA PHE A 227 -13.31 4.14 16.08
C PHE A 227 -14.51 3.84 16.99
N LYS A 228 -15.16 2.69 16.81
CA LYS A 228 -16.28 2.27 17.66
C LYS A 228 -15.85 2.20 19.12
N HIS A 229 -14.75 1.52 19.40
CA HIS A 229 -14.22 1.39 20.76
C HIS A 229 -13.87 2.75 21.38
N TYR A 230 -13.30 3.66 20.59
CA TYR A 230 -12.96 4.99 21.05
C TYR A 230 -14.21 5.81 21.43
N VAL A 231 -15.17 5.93 20.51
CA VAL A 231 -16.34 6.80 20.68
C VAL A 231 -17.34 6.30 21.73
N GLU A 232 -17.36 4.98 21.98
CA GLU A 232 -18.14 4.35 23.05
C GLU A 232 -17.38 4.30 24.38
N GLY A 233 -16.09 4.62 24.37
CA GLY A 233 -15.18 4.54 25.52
C GLY A 233 -15.15 5.77 26.43
N GLN A 234 -14.33 5.67 27.49
CA GLN A 234 -14.12 6.74 28.47
C GLN A 234 -13.22 7.86 27.92
N GLU A 235 -12.34 7.52 26.98
CA GLU A 235 -11.46 8.47 26.29
C GLU A 235 -12.27 9.53 25.54
N TYR A 236 -13.39 9.13 24.91
CA TYR A 236 -14.29 10.06 24.24
C TYR A 236 -15.06 10.95 25.23
N GLN A 237 -15.48 10.41 26.38
CA GLN A 237 -16.10 11.22 27.43
C GLN A 237 -15.15 12.29 27.99
N THR A 238 -13.87 11.93 28.11
CA THR A 238 -12.81 12.86 28.51
C THR A 238 -12.64 13.96 27.47
N TYR A 239 -12.64 13.62 26.18
CA TYR A 239 -12.63 14.58 25.07
C TYR A 239 -13.83 15.55 25.13
N LEU A 240 -15.06 15.03 25.29
CA LEU A 240 -16.25 15.88 25.40
C LEU A 240 -16.18 16.82 26.60
N SER A 241 -15.56 16.38 27.69
CA SER A 241 -15.37 17.19 28.90
C SER A 241 -14.36 18.31 28.70
N SER A 242 -13.26 18.07 27.96
CA SER A 242 -12.28 19.11 27.66
C SER A 242 -12.83 20.17 26.71
N GLN A 243 -13.64 19.79 25.72
CA GLN A 243 -14.26 20.75 24.79
C GLN A 243 -15.26 21.69 25.49
N LYS A 244 -15.90 21.25 26.57
CA LYS A 244 -16.80 22.10 27.37
C LYS A 244 -16.08 23.10 28.28
N GLN A 245 -14.78 22.93 28.54
CA GLN A 245 -13.99 23.83 29.38
C GLN A 245 -13.31 24.96 28.60
N GLU A 246 -13.24 24.84 27.27
CA GLU A 246 -12.68 25.86 26.37
C GLU A 246 -13.72 26.90 25.90
N VAL A 247 -14.99 26.72 26.29
CA VAL A 247 -16.13 27.62 26.02
C VAL A 247 -16.56 28.32 27.30
#